data_AF-A0A645H342-F1
#
_entry.id   AF-A0A645H342-F1
#
_cell.length_a   1.000
_cell.length_b   1.000
_cell.length_c   1.000
_cell.angle_alpha   90.00
_cell.angle_beta   90.00
_cell.angle_gamma   90.00
#
_symmetry.space_group_name_H-M   'P 1'
#
loop_
_entity.id
_entity.type
_entity.pdbx_description
1 polymer ?
#
loop_
_entity_poly.entity_id
_entity_poly.type
_entity_poly.pdbx_seq_one_letter_code
_entity_poly.pdbx_strand_id
1 'polypeptide(L)' 'MASKEIRIALLKEEIEEFKKSMEYQYGESYMDYSEVTARIKVMEDMIQIISDQE' A
#
# COMPACT_ATOMS: atom_id res chain seq x y z
N MET A 1 16.53 11.77 -8.71
CA MET A 1 15.75 10.73 -8.00
C MET A 1 14.65 11.43 -7.23
N ALA A 2 13.40 10.95 -7.25
CA ALA A 2 12.35 11.51 -6.40
C ALA A 2 12.79 11.45 -4.93
N SER A 3 12.48 12.48 -4.13
CA SER A 3 12.83 12.51 -2.71
C SER A 3 12.19 11.33 -1.99
N LYS A 4 12.84 10.89 -0.91
CA LYS A 4 12.34 9.84 -0.01
C LYS A 4 10.87 10.08 0.38
N GLU A 5 10.56 11.31 0.73
CA GLU A 5 9.20 11.75 1.09
C GLU A 5 8.20 11.57 -0.06
N ILE A 6 8.59 11.93 -1.28
CA ILE A 6 7.73 11.72 -2.46
C ILE A 6 7.47 10.24 -2.70
N ARG A 7 8.49 9.38 -2.55
CA ARG A 7 8.32 7.93 -2.73
C ARG A 7 7.37 7.33 -1.69
N ILE A 8 7.50 7.74 -0.42
CA ILE A 8 6.59 7.32 0.65
C ILE A 8 5.16 7.82 0.39
N ALA A 9 5.02 9.07 -0.05
CA ALA A 9 3.71 9.65 -0.35
C ALA A 9 3.01 8.88 -1.48
N LEU A 10 3.73 8.57 -2.56
CA LEU A 10 3.20 7.79 -3.69
C LEU A 10 2.78 6.38 -3.27
N LEU A 11 3.57 5.69 -2.45
CA LEU A 11 3.20 4.35 -1.95
C LEU A 11 1.96 4.40 -1.04
N LYS A 12 1.80 5.45 -0.23
CA LYS A 12 0.59 5.63 0.59
C LYS A 12 -0.64 5.87 -0.27
N GLU A 13 -0.51 6.68 -1.32
CA GLU A 13 -1.57 6.90 -2.30
C GLU A 13 -1.95 5.58 -3.00
N GLU A 14 -0.96 4.79 -3.43
CA GLU A 14 -1.18 3.49 -4.06
C GLU A 14 -1.91 2.50 -3.14
N ILE A 15 -1.58 2.46 -1.84
CA ILE A 15 -2.31 1.64 -0.85
C ILE A 15 -3.79 2.02 -0.80
N GLU A 16 -4.10 3.32 -0.77
CA GLU A 16 -5.48 3.79 -0.64
C GLU A 16 -6.28 3.57 -1.93
N GLU A 17 -5.67 3.77 -3.10
CA GLU A 17 -6.29 3.43 -4.39
C GLU A 17 -6.54 1.94 -4.53
N PHE A 18 -5.59 1.11 -4.09
CA PHE A 18 -5.73 -0.33 -4.09
C PHE A 18 -6.87 -0.78 -3.18
N LYS A 19 -6.95 -0.28 -1.94
CA LYS A 19 -8.05 -0.56 -1.02
C LYS A 19 -9.41 -0.22 -1.62
N LYS A 20 -9.57 0.98 -2.19
CA LYS A 20 -10.82 1.40 -2.86
C LYS A 20 -11.19 0.48 -4.02
N SER A 21 -10.20 0.08 -4.81
CA SER A 21 -10.41 -0.84 -5.94
C SER A 21 -10.85 -2.22 -5.47
N MET A 22 -10.25 -2.73 -4.40
CA MET A 22 -10.60 -4.02 -3.80
C MET A 22 -11.95 -3.99 -3.08
N GLU A 23 -12.27 -2.91 -2.39
CA GLU A 23 -13.60 -2.68 -1.81
C GLU A 23 -14.68 -2.63 -2.89
N TYR A 24 -14.41 -1.98 -4.04
CA TYR A 24 -15.33 -1.98 -5.17
C TYR A 24 -15.51 -3.38 -5.78
N GLN A 25 -14.43 -4.17 -5.88
CA GLN A 25 -14.45 -5.49 -6.51
C GLN A 25 -15.04 -6.58 -5.60
N TYR A 26 -14.69 -6.56 -4.31
CA TYR A 26 -14.96 -7.63 -3.36
C TYR A 26 -15.90 -7.23 -2.21
N GLY A 27 -16.33 -5.96 -2.16
CA GLY A 27 -17.17 -5.41 -1.10
C GLY A 27 -16.39 -5.13 0.19
N GLU A 28 -17.12 -4.87 1.28
CA GLU A 28 -16.53 -4.51 2.58
C GLU A 28 -15.62 -5.61 3.17
N SER A 29 -15.82 -6.88 2.77
CA SER A 29 -15.01 -8.02 3.19
C SER A 29 -13.72 -8.21 2.39
N TYR A 30 -13.30 -7.23 1.56
CA TYR A 30 -12.09 -7.35 0.75
C TYR A 30 -10.81 -7.62 1.57
N MET A 31 -10.80 -7.25 2.86
CA MET A 31 -9.70 -7.52 3.79
C MET A 31 -9.63 -8.98 4.26
N ASP A 32 -10.65 -9.80 4.02
CA ASP A 32 -10.61 -11.23 4.33
C ASP A 32 -9.77 -12.03 3.31
N TYR A 33 -9.48 -11.42 2.15
CA TYR A 33 -8.68 -12.04 1.11
C TYR A 33 -7.19 -11.91 1.42
N SER A 34 -6.54 -13.06 1.61
CA SER A 34 -5.11 -13.12 1.92
C SER A 34 -4.22 -12.44 0.87
N GLU A 35 -4.62 -12.45 -0.41
CA GLU A 35 -3.91 -11.76 -1.49
C GLU A 35 -3.92 -10.23 -1.35
N VAL A 36 -5.06 -9.68 -0.91
CA VAL A 36 -5.23 -8.24 -0.69
C VAL A 36 -4.36 -7.80 0.47
N THR A 37 -4.47 -8.50 1.61
CA THR A 37 -3.72 -8.16 2.82
C THR A 37 -2.22 -8.34 2.63
N ALA A 38 -1.78 -9.38 1.92
CA ALA A 38 -0.37 -9.57 1.57
C ALA A 38 0.17 -8.43 0.70
N ARG A 39 -0.60 -7.97 -0.29
CA ARG A 39 -0.17 -6.86 -1.15
C ARG A 39 -0.07 -5.53 -0.40
N ILE A 40 -1.04 -5.22 0.46
CA ILE A 40 -0.98 -4.04 1.34
C ILE A 40 0.27 -4.13 2.22
N LYS A 41 0.52 -5.30 2.81
CA LYS A 41 1.67 -5.51 3.70
C LYS A 41 3.00 -5.28 2.99
N VAL A 42 3.16 -5.75 1.75
CA VAL A 42 4.35 -5.49 0.94
C VAL A 42 4.58 -4.00 0.73
N MET A 43 3.51 -3.23 0.41
CA MET A 43 3.63 -1.79 0.22
C MET A 43 4.00 -1.06 1.54
N GLU A 44 3.43 -1.48 2.67
CA GLU A 44 3.80 -0.98 4.00
C GLU A 44 5.26 -1.28 4.34
N ASP A 45 5.73 -2.49 4.05
CA ASP A 45 7.12 -2.90 4.28
C ASP A 45 8.09 -2.11 3.38
N MET A 46 7.70 -1.80 2.13
CA MET A 46 8.47 -0.92 1.26
C MET A 46 8.57 0.51 1.81
N ILE A 47 7.47 1.05 2.34
CA ILE A 47 7.47 2.35 3.03
C ILE A 47 8.45 2.32 4.21
N GLN A 48 8.44 1.25 5.01
CA GLN A 48 9.34 1.09 6.14
C GLN A 48 10.80 1.06 5.69
N ILE A 49 11.14 0.24 4.68
CA ILE A 49 12.49 0.15 4.12
C ILE A 49 12.98 1.53 3.64
N ILE A 50 12.14 2.27 2.92
CA ILE A 50 12.49 3.61 2.43
C ILE A 50 12.64 4.58 3.61
N SER A 51 11.82 4.45 4.65
CA SER A 51 11.87 5.26 5.87
C SER A 51 13.15 5.01 6.67
N ASP A 52 13.68 3.80 6.64
CA ASP A 52 14.89 3.38 7.36
C ASP A 52 16.19 3.64 6.58
N GLN A 53 16.10 3.96 5.28
CA GLN A 53 17.24 4.43 4.50
C GLN A 53 17.62 5.86 4.95
N GLU A 54 18.76 6.00 5.63
CA GLU A 54 19.42 7.29 5.97
C GLU A 54 19.86 8.06 4.72
#